data_AF-A0A1I7BJN3-F1
#
_entry.id   AF-A0A1I7BJN3-F1
#
_cell.length_a   1.000
_cell.length_b   1.000
_cell.length_c   1.000
_cell.angle_alpha   90.00
_cell.angle_beta   90.00
_cell.angle_gamma   90.00
#
_symmetry.space_group_name_H-M   'P 1'
#
loop_
_entity.id
_entity.type
_entity.pdbx_description
1 polymer ?
#
loop_
_entity_poly.entity_id
_entity_poly.type
_entity_poly.pdbx_seq_one_letter_code
_entity_poly.pdbx_strand_id
1 'polypeptide(L)'
;MSLTPADLQALMAAFDASEWDEMTLVLDGASVQLSRTGQPPATGGAGAQPPTPGPRAASLRAGAGARLPAATAAGAVGSPAEVAPVPAVEAAERSAELILEDASGVHRVTSPSVGVFWRAPDPSAPPFVEVGRRVDAEDPVCIVEVMKLFNHVQAGAGGVVRSVEVENGAMVEHGQTLFLIDLDG
;
A
#
# COMPACT_ATOMS: atom_id res chain seq x y z
N MET A 1 -15.43 8.97 -31.47
CA MET A 1 -16.73 9.69 -31.47
C MET A 1 -16.47 11.03 -30.80
N SER A 2 -16.81 12.16 -31.43
CA SER A 2 -16.46 13.48 -30.89
C SER A 2 -17.36 13.87 -29.73
N LEU A 3 -16.79 14.40 -28.65
CA LEU A 3 -17.55 15.00 -27.53
C LEU A 3 -18.48 16.08 -28.08
N THR A 4 -19.78 15.93 -27.87
CA THR A 4 -20.73 16.97 -28.24
C THR A 4 -20.81 18.03 -27.14
N PRO A 5 -21.28 19.26 -27.44
CA PRO A 5 -21.51 20.28 -26.42
C PRO A 5 -22.47 19.83 -25.31
N ALA A 6 -23.41 18.94 -25.62
CA ALA A 6 -24.34 18.36 -24.66
C ALA A 6 -23.62 17.40 -23.70
N ASP A 7 -22.67 16.59 -24.19
CA ASP A 7 -21.86 15.70 -23.35
C ASP A 7 -20.98 16.49 -22.38
N LEU A 8 -20.39 17.61 -22.85
CA LEU A 8 -19.60 18.49 -21.98
C LEU A 8 -20.46 19.13 -20.89
N GLN A 9 -21.67 19.58 -21.21
CA GLN A 9 -22.59 20.14 -20.22
C GLN A 9 -23.04 19.09 -19.19
N ALA A 10 -23.31 17.85 -19.63
CA ALA A 10 -23.64 16.75 -18.75
C ALA A 10 -22.46 16.39 -17.82
N LEU A 11 -21.24 16.41 -18.34
CA LEU A 11 -20.03 16.15 -17.57
C LEU A 11 -19.77 17.22 -16.51
N MET A 12 -19.98 18.49 -16.86
CA MET A 12 -19.89 19.60 -15.90
C MET A 12 -20.97 19.51 -14.81
N ALA A 13 -22.20 19.15 -15.16
CA ALA A 13 -23.28 18.95 -14.20
C ALA A 13 -23.01 17.75 -13.27
N ALA A 14 -22.48 16.65 -13.81
CA ALA A 14 -22.07 15.49 -13.03
C ALA A 14 -20.92 15.82 -12.07
N PHE A 15 -19.94 16.61 -12.51
CA PHE A 15 -18.85 17.08 -11.66
C PHE A 15 -19.35 18.00 -10.55
N ASP A 16 -20.28 18.91 -10.83
CA ASP A 16 -20.85 19.82 -9.83
C ASP A 16 -21.69 19.10 -8.76
N ALA A 17 -22.41 18.05 -9.15
CA ALA A 17 -23.17 17.20 -8.22
C ALA A 17 -22.28 16.21 -7.43
N SER A 18 -21.01 16.07 -7.81
CA SER A 18 -20.05 15.17 -7.16
C SER A 18 -19.24 15.89 -6.09
N GLU A 19 -18.83 15.16 -5.06
CA GLU A 19 -17.91 15.64 -4.01
C GLU A 19 -16.44 15.65 -4.46
N TRP A 20 -16.19 15.53 -5.76
CA TRP A 20 -14.84 15.45 -6.31
C TRP A 20 -14.26 16.85 -6.54
N ASP A 21 -13.03 17.06 -6.08
CA ASP A 21 -12.28 18.30 -6.31
C ASP A 21 -11.61 18.35 -7.69
N GLU A 22 -11.28 17.18 -8.25
CA GLU A 22 -10.59 17.03 -9.55
C GLU A 22 -11.10 15.80 -10.32
N MET A 23 -11.23 15.93 -11.64
CA MET A 23 -11.62 14.85 -12.54
C MET A 23 -10.86 14.97 -13.87
N THR A 24 -10.16 13.90 -14.26
CA THR A 24 -9.44 13.79 -15.55
C THR A 24 -10.05 12.71 -16.41
N LEU A 25 -10.43 13.04 -17.64
CA LEU A 25 -10.91 12.09 -18.65
C LEU A 25 -9.97 12.09 -19.85
N VAL A 26 -9.66 10.90 -20.36
CA VAL A 26 -8.86 10.69 -21.56
C VAL A 26 -9.72 9.95 -22.58
N LEU A 27 -10.01 10.59 -23.71
CA LEU A 27 -10.89 10.08 -24.76
C LEU A 27 -10.22 10.29 -26.13
N ASP A 28 -9.95 9.20 -26.86
CA ASP A 28 -9.40 9.21 -28.24
C ASP A 28 -8.26 10.23 -28.48
N GLY A 29 -7.35 10.40 -27.51
CA GLY A 29 -6.20 11.31 -27.60
C GLY A 29 -6.46 12.75 -27.12
N ALA A 30 -7.68 13.09 -26.72
CA ALA A 30 -8.00 14.33 -26.01
C ALA A 30 -8.07 14.08 -24.50
N SER A 31 -7.40 14.94 -23.72
CA SER A 31 -7.50 14.94 -22.25
C SER A 31 -8.32 16.15 -21.81
N VAL A 32 -9.36 15.90 -21.02
CA VAL A 32 -10.21 16.92 -20.40
C VAL A 32 -10.00 16.86 -18.89
N GLN A 33 -9.56 17.95 -18.30
CA GLN A 33 -9.36 18.09 -16.86
C GLN A 33 -10.34 19.12 -16.30
N LEU A 34 -11.04 18.75 -15.24
CA LEU A 34 -11.99 19.58 -14.50
C LEU A 34 -11.50 19.66 -13.06
N SER A 35 -11.37 20.87 -12.52
CA SER A 35 -10.86 21.11 -11.16
C SER A 35 -11.60 22.29 -10.54
N ARG A 36 -12.14 22.15 -9.33
CA ARG A 36 -12.82 23.24 -8.62
C ARG A 36 -11.84 24.31 -8.12
N THR A 37 -10.62 23.90 -7.81
CA THR A 37 -9.56 24.71 -7.21
C THR A 37 -8.82 25.60 -8.22
N GLY A 38 -9.16 25.51 -9.51
CA GLY A 38 -8.66 26.39 -10.55
C GLY A 38 -7.19 26.18 -10.97
N GLN A 39 -6.55 25.08 -10.54
CA GLN A 39 -5.15 24.83 -10.85
C GLN A 39 -4.97 23.50 -11.60
N PRO A 40 -4.61 23.53 -12.90
CA PRO A 40 -4.28 22.30 -13.61
C PRO A 40 -2.94 21.73 -13.10
N PRO A 41 -2.80 20.40 -12.93
CA PRO A 41 -1.50 19.79 -12.68
C PRO A 41 -0.59 20.02 -13.90
N ALA A 42 0.69 20.28 -13.63
CA ALA A 42 1.70 20.57 -14.66
C ALA A 42 1.69 19.47 -15.73
N THR A 43 1.28 19.84 -16.95
CA THR A 43 1.28 18.98 -18.12
C THR A 43 2.72 18.57 -18.43
N GLY A 44 3.06 17.32 -18.11
CA GLY A 44 4.33 16.70 -18.49
C GLY A 44 4.40 16.55 -20.00
N GLY A 45 4.96 17.56 -20.68
CA GLY A 45 5.27 17.53 -22.10
C GLY A 45 6.47 16.65 -22.39
N ALA A 46 6.25 15.65 -23.24
CA ALA A 46 7.14 15.12 -24.28
C ALA A 46 8.68 15.14 -24.04
N GLY A 47 9.25 13.93 -24.00
CA GLY A 47 10.53 13.62 -24.64
C GLY A 47 11.80 14.00 -23.89
N ALA A 48 12.25 13.14 -22.97
CA ALA A 48 13.64 13.12 -22.51
C ALA A 48 14.32 11.84 -23.03
N GLN A 49 15.25 12.04 -23.97
CA GLN A 49 16.11 11.00 -24.55
C GLN A 49 16.95 10.28 -23.49
N PRO A 50 17.36 9.01 -23.72
CA PRO A 50 18.38 8.36 -22.91
C PRO A 50 19.75 9.03 -23.10
N PRO A 51 20.58 9.18 -22.05
CA PRO A 51 21.92 9.76 -22.21
C PRO A 51 22.83 8.77 -22.91
N THR A 52 23.32 9.15 -24.10
CA THR A 52 24.40 8.46 -24.81
C THR A 52 25.74 9.07 -24.36
N PRO A 53 26.76 8.30 -23.94
CA PRO A 53 28.07 8.85 -23.64
C PRO A 53 28.90 8.94 -24.92
N GLY A 54 29.27 10.17 -25.31
CA GLY A 54 30.14 10.45 -26.45
C GLY A 54 31.23 11.47 -26.07
N PRO A 55 32.49 11.26 -26.47
CA PRO A 55 33.65 11.91 -25.88
C PRO A 55 33.98 13.25 -26.56
N ARG A 56 34.47 14.24 -25.82
CA ARG A 56 35.28 15.31 -26.42
C ARG A 56 36.51 15.66 -25.60
N ALA A 57 37.60 15.67 -26.34
CA ALA A 57 38.98 15.82 -25.94
C ALA A 57 39.37 17.28 -25.63
N ALA A 58 40.29 17.38 -24.68
CA ALA A 58 41.58 18.09 -24.71
C ALA A 58 41.67 19.55 -25.18
N SER A 59 42.32 20.36 -24.33
CA SER A 59 43.34 21.38 -24.66
C SER A 59 44.13 21.64 -23.34
N LEU A 60 45.36 21.12 -23.12
CA LEU A 60 46.70 21.63 -23.51
C LEU A 60 46.85 23.13 -23.16
N ARG A 61 47.83 23.64 -22.38
CA ARG A 61 49.26 23.31 -22.14
C ARG A 61 49.72 23.87 -20.76
N ALA A 62 50.49 23.13 -19.97
CA ALA A 62 51.97 23.12 -19.81
C ALA A 62 52.58 24.21 -18.90
N GLY A 63 53.30 23.77 -17.86
CA GLY A 63 54.22 24.59 -17.04
C GLY A 63 54.60 23.91 -15.73
N ALA A 64 55.89 23.67 -15.51
CA ALA A 64 56.48 22.73 -14.55
C ALA A 64 56.84 23.33 -13.17
N GLY A 65 57.07 22.47 -12.17
CA GLY A 65 57.77 22.76 -10.91
C GLY A 65 56.89 22.54 -9.67
N ALA A 66 56.97 21.38 -8.99
CA ALA A 66 57.92 21.04 -7.93
C ALA A 66 57.52 21.51 -6.51
N ARG A 67 57.31 20.49 -5.65
CA ARG A 67 57.55 20.42 -4.18
C ARG A 67 56.49 20.92 -3.17
N LEU A 68 56.25 20.02 -2.20
CA LEU A 68 55.55 20.06 -0.90
C LEU A 68 56.17 21.12 0.06
N PRO A 69 55.63 21.44 1.28
CA PRO A 69 54.63 20.71 2.09
C PRO A 69 53.59 21.55 2.89
N ALA A 70 52.66 20.80 3.52
CA ALA A 70 52.01 21.00 4.83
C ALA A 70 51.34 22.34 5.20
N ALA A 71 50.03 22.30 5.45
CA ALA A 71 49.40 23.02 6.56
C ALA A 71 48.07 22.36 6.97
N THR A 72 47.88 22.37 8.28
CA THR A 72 46.79 21.87 9.13
C THR A 72 45.42 22.49 8.87
N ALA A 73 44.34 21.71 9.05
CA ALA A 73 43.11 22.19 9.68
C ALA A 73 42.25 21.00 10.15
N ALA A 74 42.06 20.92 11.47
CA ALA A 74 41.04 20.11 12.11
C ALA A 74 39.66 20.73 11.85
N GLY A 75 38.67 19.89 11.52
CA GLY A 75 37.27 20.26 11.38
C GLY A 75 36.41 19.22 12.08
N ALA A 76 35.71 19.68 13.11
CA ALA A 76 35.02 18.87 14.10
C ALA A 76 33.58 18.48 13.68
N VAL A 77 33.14 17.35 14.22
CA VAL A 77 31.78 16.90 14.61
C VAL A 77 30.54 17.34 13.80
N GLY A 78 29.75 16.35 13.38
CA GLY A 78 28.33 16.48 13.04
C GLY A 78 27.60 15.15 13.30
N SER A 79 26.71 15.14 14.29
CA SER A 79 25.98 13.99 14.85
C SER A 79 25.07 13.26 13.86
N PRO A 80 24.77 11.96 14.11
CA PRO A 80 23.66 11.26 13.47
C PRO A 80 22.32 11.79 14.00
N ALA A 81 21.42 12.16 13.09
CA ALA A 81 20.05 12.50 13.40
C ALA A 81 19.27 11.22 13.72
N GLU A 82 18.76 11.19 14.95
CA GLU A 82 17.83 10.25 15.53
C GLU A 82 16.53 10.22 14.73
N VAL A 83 16.13 9.03 14.27
CA VAL A 83 14.85 8.82 13.57
C VAL A 83 13.81 8.45 14.62
N ALA A 84 12.90 9.39 14.91
CA ALA A 84 11.77 9.16 15.78
C ALA A 84 10.74 8.21 15.13
N PRO A 85 10.12 7.29 15.88
CA PRO A 85 9.08 6.41 15.34
C PRO A 85 7.76 7.18 15.20
N VAL A 86 7.13 7.07 14.03
CA VAL A 86 5.74 7.52 13.81
C VAL A 86 4.77 6.47 14.37
N PRO A 87 3.74 6.87 15.14
CA PRO A 87 2.83 5.92 15.78
C PRO A 87 1.83 5.35 14.76
N ALA A 88 1.80 4.03 14.66
CA ALA A 88 0.75 3.26 13.99
C ALA A 88 -0.34 2.93 15.01
N VAL A 89 -1.44 3.71 15.03
CA VAL A 89 -2.55 3.46 15.98
C VAL A 89 -3.96 3.55 15.37
N GLU A 90 -4.13 3.68 14.05
CA GLU A 90 -5.47 3.85 13.44
C GLU A 90 -6.08 2.57 12.79
N ALA A 91 -5.43 1.42 12.90
CA ALA A 91 -5.91 0.18 12.25
C ALA A 91 -6.82 -0.70 13.14
N ALA A 92 -7.03 -0.35 14.42
CA ALA A 92 -7.66 -1.24 15.40
C ALA A 92 -9.20 -1.16 15.44
N GLU A 93 -9.83 -0.09 14.94
CA GLU A 93 -11.24 0.19 15.27
C GLU A 93 -12.28 -0.42 14.30
N ARG A 94 -11.87 -1.17 13.26
CA ARG A 94 -12.81 -1.81 12.31
C ARG A 94 -12.97 -3.33 12.46
N SER A 95 -12.21 -3.98 13.35
CA SER A 95 -12.20 -5.46 13.49
C SER A 95 -13.11 -6.02 14.58
N ALA A 96 -13.80 -5.19 15.35
CA ALA A 96 -14.43 -5.60 16.62
C ALA A 96 -15.81 -6.27 16.54
N GLU A 97 -16.40 -6.49 15.35
CA GLU A 97 -17.78 -6.99 15.23
C GLU A 97 -17.86 -8.36 14.53
N LEU A 98 -17.09 -9.38 14.94
CA LEU A 98 -17.22 -10.73 14.39
C LEU A 98 -16.86 -11.81 15.41
N ILE A 99 -17.74 -12.04 16.38
CA ILE A 99 -17.57 -13.13 17.35
C ILE A 99 -18.90 -13.87 17.46
N LEU A 100 -19.04 -14.95 16.68
CA LEU A 100 -20.12 -15.92 16.85
C LEU A 100 -19.54 -17.10 17.63
N GLU A 101 -19.60 -17.03 18.95
CA GLU A 101 -19.31 -18.16 19.84
C GLU A 101 -20.39 -19.23 19.65
N ASP A 102 -20.04 -20.34 18.97
CA ASP A 102 -20.85 -21.54 18.97
C ASP A 102 -20.55 -22.32 20.25
N ALA A 103 -21.58 -22.83 20.93
CA ALA A 103 -21.52 -23.50 22.25
C ALA A 103 -20.69 -24.83 22.28
N SER A 104 -19.85 -25.05 21.27
CA SER A 104 -18.98 -26.21 21.04
C SER A 104 -17.52 -25.99 21.43
N GLY A 105 -17.17 -24.84 22.03
CA GLY A 105 -15.78 -24.52 22.41
C GLY A 105 -14.90 -24.17 21.21
N VAL A 106 -15.51 -23.83 20.08
CA VAL A 106 -14.82 -23.49 18.83
C VAL A 106 -15.18 -22.07 18.44
N HIS A 107 -14.16 -21.22 18.28
CA HIS A 107 -14.30 -19.88 17.73
C HIS A 107 -14.12 -19.89 16.22
N ARG A 108 -14.99 -19.15 15.52
CA ARG A 108 -14.96 -19.03 14.06
C ARG A 108 -14.44 -17.66 13.68
N VAL A 109 -13.26 -17.62 13.07
CA VAL A 109 -12.74 -16.40 12.45
C VAL A 109 -13.43 -16.24 11.11
N THR A 110 -14.11 -15.12 10.88
CA THR A 110 -14.86 -14.86 9.64
C THR A 110 -14.30 -13.68 8.88
N SER A 111 -14.56 -13.62 7.57
CA SER A 111 -14.08 -12.53 6.73
C SER A 111 -14.89 -11.25 6.98
N PRO A 112 -14.25 -10.12 7.30
CA PRO A 112 -14.94 -8.83 7.48
C PRO A 112 -15.30 -8.14 6.16
N SER A 113 -14.88 -8.68 5.01
CA SER A 113 -15.09 -8.06 3.71
C SER A 113 -15.09 -9.09 2.58
N VAL A 114 -15.55 -8.67 1.41
CA VAL A 114 -15.41 -9.45 0.17
C VAL A 114 -14.04 -9.18 -0.43
N GLY A 115 -13.26 -10.21 -0.71
CA GLY A 115 -11.88 -10.03 -1.16
C GLY A 115 -11.15 -11.33 -1.48
N VAL A 116 -9.82 -11.26 -1.60
CA VAL A 116 -8.94 -12.42 -1.81
C VAL A 116 -8.25 -12.81 -0.51
N PHE A 117 -8.32 -14.08 -0.14
CA PHE A 117 -7.71 -14.61 1.09
C PHE A 117 -6.24 -14.98 0.89
N TRP A 118 -5.38 -14.49 1.78
CA TRP A 118 -3.94 -14.77 1.78
C TRP A 118 -3.47 -15.27 3.13
N ARG A 119 -2.73 -16.38 3.14
CA ARG A 119 -2.19 -16.99 4.38
C ARG A 119 -0.90 -16.35 4.87
N ALA A 120 -0.22 -15.58 4.02
CA ALA A 120 1.09 -14.99 4.27
C ALA A 120 1.08 -13.50 3.87
N PRO A 121 1.98 -12.66 4.43
CA PRO A 121 2.06 -11.24 4.07
C PRO A 121 2.49 -10.99 2.63
N ASP A 122 3.21 -11.94 2.03
CA ASP A 122 3.72 -11.90 0.67
C ASP A 122 3.97 -13.35 0.18
N PRO A 123 4.12 -13.59 -1.14
CA PRO A 123 4.19 -14.95 -1.68
C PRO A 123 5.46 -15.73 -1.31
N SER A 124 6.48 -15.10 -0.75
CA SER A 124 7.73 -15.76 -0.34
C SER A 124 7.84 -15.93 1.17
N ALA A 125 7.00 -15.24 1.95
CA ALA A 125 6.95 -15.33 3.39
C ALA A 125 6.21 -16.60 3.89
N PRO A 126 6.54 -17.06 5.10
CA PRO A 126 5.78 -18.11 5.76
C PRO A 126 4.34 -17.63 6.06
N PRO A 127 3.39 -18.58 6.21
CA PRO A 127 2.06 -18.25 6.70
C PRO A 127 2.08 -17.56 8.06
N PHE A 128 1.09 -16.71 8.34
CA PHE A 128 0.90 -16.12 9.67
C PHE A 128 0.70 -17.22 10.72
N VAL A 129 -0.10 -18.23 10.41
CA VAL A 129 -0.42 -19.35 11.29
C VAL A 129 -0.47 -20.66 10.52
N GLU A 130 -0.23 -21.76 11.25
CA GLU A 130 -0.39 -23.12 10.76
C GLU A 130 -1.34 -23.88 11.69
N VAL A 131 -1.96 -24.96 11.18
CA VAL A 131 -2.82 -25.83 11.99
C VAL A 131 -2.02 -26.40 13.16
N GLY A 132 -2.57 -26.34 14.37
CA GLY A 132 -1.90 -26.71 15.61
C GLY A 132 -1.10 -25.59 16.26
N ARG A 133 -0.92 -24.43 15.61
CA ARG A 133 -0.32 -23.25 16.24
C ARG A 133 -1.29 -22.66 17.27
N ARG A 134 -0.75 -22.25 18.42
CA ARG A 134 -1.47 -21.43 19.41
C ARG A 134 -1.42 -19.95 19.03
N VAL A 135 -2.55 -19.27 19.18
CA VAL A 135 -2.72 -17.84 18.87
C VAL A 135 -3.43 -17.14 20.02
N ASP A 136 -3.18 -15.84 20.17
CA ASP A 136 -3.90 -14.92 21.03
C ASP A 136 -4.96 -14.14 20.23
N ALA A 137 -5.94 -13.52 20.91
CA ALA A 137 -7.05 -12.84 20.24
C ALA A 137 -6.62 -11.74 19.27
N GLU A 138 -5.49 -11.07 19.54
CA GLU A 138 -4.99 -9.95 18.73
C GLU A 138 -4.03 -10.41 17.61
N ASP A 139 -3.62 -11.68 17.58
CA ASP A 139 -2.68 -12.20 16.58
C ASP A 139 -3.29 -12.14 15.17
N PRO A 140 -2.55 -11.63 14.17
CA PRO A 140 -2.97 -11.70 12.79
C PRO A 140 -2.90 -13.15 12.30
N VAL A 141 -3.98 -13.65 11.70
CA VAL A 141 -4.08 -15.03 11.20
C VAL A 141 -4.08 -15.11 9.66
N CYS A 142 -4.51 -14.05 8.99
CA CYS A 142 -4.46 -13.95 7.53
C CYS A 142 -4.57 -12.50 7.05
N ILE A 143 -4.54 -12.33 5.73
CA ILE A 143 -4.91 -11.08 5.07
C ILE A 143 -6.12 -11.33 4.16
N VAL A 144 -7.01 -10.35 4.11
CA VAL A 144 -8.03 -10.24 3.05
C VAL A 144 -7.71 -9.02 2.21
N GLU A 145 -7.43 -9.24 0.92
CA GLU A 145 -7.15 -8.19 -0.04
C GLU A 145 -8.44 -7.63 -0.65
N VAL A 146 -8.64 -6.33 -0.52
CA VAL A 146 -9.78 -5.61 -1.10
C VAL A 146 -9.26 -4.42 -1.87
N MET A 147 -9.43 -4.40 -3.20
CA MET A 147 -9.00 -3.28 -4.06
C MET A 147 -7.53 -2.85 -3.83
N LYS A 148 -6.60 -3.83 -3.74
CA LYS A 148 -5.16 -3.66 -3.43
C LYS A 148 -4.84 -3.21 -2.01
N LEU A 149 -5.82 -3.17 -1.11
CA LEU A 149 -5.60 -2.96 0.30
C LEU A 149 -5.51 -4.31 1.02
N PHE A 150 -4.41 -4.54 1.73
CA PHE A 150 -4.12 -5.77 2.46
C PHE A 150 -4.53 -5.60 3.92
N ASN A 151 -5.73 -6.05 4.27
CA ASN A 151 -6.25 -5.94 5.64
C ASN A 151 -5.94 -7.20 6.44
N HIS A 152 -5.28 -7.04 7.58
CA HIS A 152 -5.04 -8.14 8.51
C HIS A 152 -6.35 -8.53 9.21
N VAL A 153 -6.60 -9.83 9.29
CA VAL A 153 -7.68 -10.39 10.11
C VAL A 153 -7.05 -10.98 11.37
N GLN A 154 -7.59 -10.60 12.53
CA GLN A 154 -7.13 -11.07 13.84
C GLN A 154 -7.85 -12.36 14.25
N ALA A 155 -7.25 -13.13 15.17
CA ALA A 155 -7.82 -14.37 15.65
C ALA A 155 -9.14 -14.20 16.42
N GLY A 156 -9.36 -13.05 17.07
CA GLY A 156 -10.58 -12.74 17.83
C GLY A 156 -10.73 -13.47 19.16
N ALA A 157 -10.08 -14.62 19.33
CA ALA A 157 -10.00 -15.37 20.57
C ALA A 157 -8.67 -16.13 20.69
N GLY A 158 -8.26 -16.40 21.94
CA GLY A 158 -7.08 -17.21 22.23
C GLY A 158 -7.38 -18.71 22.14
N GLY A 159 -6.47 -19.49 21.54
CA GLY A 159 -6.67 -20.92 21.37
C GLY A 159 -5.71 -21.57 20.39
N VAL A 160 -6.06 -22.77 19.91
CA VAL A 160 -5.28 -23.54 18.93
C VAL A 160 -5.99 -23.57 17.59
N VAL A 161 -5.28 -23.24 16.50
CA VAL A 161 -5.82 -23.29 15.14
C VAL A 161 -6.17 -24.74 14.79
N ARG A 162 -7.45 -25.06 14.69
CA ARG A 162 -7.95 -26.40 14.33
C ARG A 162 -7.89 -26.65 12.84
N SER A 163 -8.35 -25.70 12.02
CA SER A 163 -8.42 -25.84 10.57
C SER A 163 -8.45 -24.49 9.87
N VAL A 164 -8.06 -24.51 8.59
CA VAL A 164 -8.20 -23.41 7.64
C VAL A 164 -9.26 -23.81 6.63
N GLU A 165 -10.36 -23.08 6.58
CA GLU A 165 -11.55 -23.43 5.79
C GLU A 165 -11.46 -22.91 4.34
N VAL A 166 -10.38 -22.20 3.99
CA VAL A 166 -10.21 -21.52 2.70
C VAL A 166 -8.82 -21.76 2.10
N GLU A 167 -8.79 -21.91 0.77
CA GLU A 167 -7.55 -22.04 0.00
C GLU A 167 -6.84 -20.69 -0.19
N ASN A 168 -5.50 -20.69 -0.19
CA ASN A 168 -4.72 -19.47 -0.42
C ASN A 168 -4.97 -18.93 -1.83
N GLY A 169 -5.28 -17.64 -1.93
CA GLY A 169 -5.63 -16.95 -3.18
C GLY A 169 -7.09 -17.12 -3.62
N ALA A 170 -7.95 -17.73 -2.79
CA ALA A 170 -9.37 -17.87 -3.10
C ALA A 170 -10.15 -16.58 -2.80
N MET A 171 -11.24 -16.36 -3.56
CA MET A 171 -12.22 -15.32 -3.26
C MET A 171 -13.05 -15.70 -2.02
N VAL A 172 -13.27 -14.73 -1.14
CA VAL A 172 -14.08 -14.87 0.07
C VAL A 172 -15.16 -13.81 0.15
N GLU A 173 -16.27 -14.16 0.81
CA GLU A 173 -17.41 -13.29 1.04
C GLU A 173 -17.45 -12.77 2.48
N HIS A 174 -18.18 -11.69 2.72
CA HIS A 174 -18.40 -11.18 4.08
C HIS A 174 -19.09 -12.23 4.96
N GLY A 175 -18.56 -12.46 6.16
CA GLY A 175 -19.05 -13.45 7.12
C GLY A 175 -18.67 -14.90 6.81
N GLN A 176 -17.97 -15.16 5.70
CA GLN A 176 -17.46 -16.50 5.40
C GLN A 176 -16.44 -16.93 6.44
N THR A 177 -16.56 -18.16 6.95
CA THR A 177 -15.59 -18.72 7.91
C THR A 177 -14.25 -18.99 7.22
N LEU A 178 -13.17 -18.50 7.83
CA LEU A 178 -11.80 -18.60 7.36
C LEU A 178 -10.99 -19.61 8.18
N PHE A 179 -11.15 -19.57 9.50
CA PHE A 179 -10.46 -20.46 10.44
C PHE A 179 -11.41 -20.95 11.54
N LEU A 180 -11.12 -22.13 12.06
CA LEU A 180 -11.67 -22.65 13.30
C LEU A 180 -10.56 -22.68 14.36
N ILE A 181 -10.84 -22.13 15.54
CA ILE A 181 -9.93 -22.10 16.68
C ILE A 181 -10.58 -22.88 17.82
N ASP A 182 -9.91 -23.91 18.34
CA ASP A 182 -10.30 -24.54 19.61
C ASP A 182 -9.92 -23.58 20.75
N LEU A 183 -10.92 -23.15 21.50
CA LEU A 183 -10.74 -22.25 22.64
C LEU A 183 -10.06 -23.00 23.79
N ASP A 184 -9.12 -22.32 24.46
CA ASP A 184 -8.69 -22.77 25.79
C ASP A 184 -9.84 -22.52 26.77
N GLY A 185 -10.44 -23.59 27.27
CA GLY A 185 -11.54 -23.55 28.24
C GLY A 185 -11.13 -23.07 29.62
#